data_AF-A0A357XVT1-F1
#
_entry.id   AF-A0A357XVT1-F1
#
_cell.length_a   1.000
_cell.length_b   1.000
_cell.length_c   1.000
_cell.angle_alpha   90.00
_cell.angle_beta   90.00
_cell.angle_gamma   90.00
#
_symmetry.space_group_name_H-M   'P 1'
#
loop_
_entity.id
_entity.type
_entity.pdbx_description
1 polymer ?
#
loop_
_entity_poly.entity_id
_entity_poly.type
_entity_poly.pdbx_seq_one_letter_code
_entity_poly.pdbx_strand_id
1 'polypeptide(L)'
;MLILPTASSILLRAVVPGESASGCKLDVAYLEYVNGPAVEPPEIPATDSLDYYRRLETTPDRDYLRCFILSHTIKESGGKTVLALVIASDGDEGVHGKPFSATAGSKVYGLALCASQTNRRDDILFGRHYYAIDEQLDKPENGGIMLTFELLIS
;
A
#
# COMPACT_ATOMS: atom_id res chain seq x y z
N MET A 1 -10.38 -14.63 -6.79
CA MET A 1 -9.40 -13.96 -5.92
C MET A 1 -8.02 -14.49 -6.28
N LEU A 2 -7.18 -13.66 -6.89
CA LEU A 2 -5.81 -14.00 -7.26
C LEU A 2 -4.87 -13.56 -6.14
N ILE A 3 -3.99 -14.46 -5.68
CA ILE A 3 -2.98 -14.16 -4.65
C ILE A 3 -1.65 -13.97 -5.37
N LEU A 4 -1.09 -12.76 -5.29
CA LEU A 4 0.22 -12.47 -5.86
C LEU A 4 1.25 -12.40 -4.72
N PRO A 5 2.25 -13.29 -4.68
CA PRO A 5 3.34 -13.20 -3.71
C PRO A 5 4.32 -12.11 -4.16
N THR A 6 4.53 -11.10 -3.33
CA THR A 6 5.53 -10.04 -3.56
C THR A 6 6.43 -9.91 -2.34
N ALA A 7 7.72 -10.23 -2.51
CA ALA A 7 8.72 -10.11 -1.46
C ALA A 7 9.56 -8.85 -1.72
N SER A 8 9.32 -7.80 -0.94
CA SER A 8 10.00 -6.50 -1.11
C SER A 8 10.31 -5.86 0.24
N SER A 9 11.59 -5.73 0.57
CA SER A 9 12.05 -5.22 1.87
C SER A 9 11.89 -3.70 2.01
N ILE A 10 11.09 -3.25 2.99
CA ILE A 10 11.06 -1.86 3.48
C ILE A 10 11.79 -1.80 4.82
N LEU A 11 12.68 -0.82 5.04
CA LEU A 11 13.21 -0.52 6.38
C LEU A 11 12.12 0.14 7.23
N LEU A 12 11.56 -0.59 8.19
CA LEU A 12 10.59 -0.07 9.14
C LEU A 12 11.32 0.52 10.36
N ARG A 13 11.10 1.81 10.64
CA ARG A 13 11.50 2.40 11.92
C ARG A 13 10.52 1.89 12.99
N ALA A 14 11.03 1.11 13.94
CA ALA A 14 10.29 0.30 14.89
C ALA A 14 9.01 0.96 15.49
N VAL A 15 7.88 0.27 15.37
CA VAL A 15 6.73 0.41 16.28
C VAL A 15 6.22 -0.99 16.63
N VAL A 16 6.03 -1.21 17.93
CA VAL A 16 5.51 -2.44 18.52
C VAL A 16 4.04 -2.61 18.11
N PRO A 17 3.61 -3.78 17.58
CA PRO A 17 2.19 -4.04 17.36
C PRO A 17 1.47 -4.20 18.71
N GLY A 18 0.62 -3.23 19.02
CA GLY A 18 -0.14 -3.11 20.26
C GLY A 18 -0.51 -1.64 20.46
N GLU A 19 -1.70 -1.35 20.98
CA GLU A 19 -2.23 0.02 21.15
C GLU A 19 -1.12 1.00 21.53
N SER A 20 -0.77 1.88 20.58
CA SER A 20 0.01 3.05 20.92
C SER A 20 -0.86 3.93 21.82
N ALA A 21 -0.27 4.58 22.81
CA ALA A 21 -0.93 5.51 23.73
C ALA A 21 -1.68 6.68 23.04
N SER A 22 -1.64 6.74 21.71
CA SER A 22 -2.24 7.71 20.80
C SER A 22 -3.47 7.19 20.02
N GLY A 23 -3.97 5.98 20.27
CA GLY A 23 -5.18 5.44 19.62
C GLY A 23 -4.99 4.97 18.16
N CYS A 24 -3.74 4.91 17.68
CA CYS A 24 -3.41 4.49 16.32
C CYS A 24 -3.42 2.96 16.18
N LYS A 25 -3.96 2.44 15.07
CA LYS A 25 -3.94 1.00 14.76
C LYS A 25 -3.21 0.74 13.44
N LEU A 26 -2.37 -0.29 13.43
CA LEU A 26 -1.74 -0.78 12.21
C LEU A 26 -2.68 -1.74 11.49
N ASP A 27 -3.71 -1.20 10.86
CA ASP A 27 -4.80 -1.97 10.25
C ASP A 27 -5.11 -1.53 8.80
N VAL A 28 -4.36 -0.57 8.26
CA VAL A 28 -4.56 -0.01 6.92
C VAL A 28 -3.27 0.02 6.12
N ALA A 29 -3.39 -0.29 4.83
CA ALA A 29 -2.37 -0.01 3.83
C ALA A 29 -2.95 0.82 2.69
N TYR A 30 -2.13 1.68 2.08
CA TYR A 30 -2.47 2.36 0.85
C TYR A 30 -1.91 1.55 -0.32
N LEU A 31 -2.77 1.22 -1.28
CA LEU A 31 -2.41 0.51 -2.49
C LEU A 31 -2.55 1.50 -3.65
N GLU A 32 -1.41 1.92 -4.18
CA GLU A 32 -1.31 2.93 -5.24
C GLU A 32 -1.43 2.26 -6.60
N TYR A 33 -2.22 2.86 -7.47
CA TYR A 33 -2.43 2.35 -8.81
C TYR A 33 -2.51 3.45 -9.86
N VAL A 34 -2.18 3.08 -11.09
CA VAL A 34 -2.31 3.90 -12.29
C VAL A 34 -3.25 3.23 -13.28
N ASN A 35 -4.07 4.01 -13.97
CA ASN A 35 -4.88 3.53 -15.08
C ASN A 35 -4.13 3.69 -16.40
N GLY A 36 -3.84 2.58 -17.06
CA GLY A 36 -3.17 2.56 -18.35
C GLY A 36 -1.75 1.97 -18.28
N PRO A 37 -0.73 2.64 -18.85
CA PRO A 37 0.62 2.11 -18.88
C PRO A 37 1.26 2.09 -17.49
N ALA A 38 2.21 1.19 -17.29
CA ALA A 38 3.06 1.19 -16.10
C ALA A 38 3.84 2.51 -15.99
N VAL A 39 4.13 2.94 -14.75
CA VAL A 39 4.74 4.26 -14.46
C VAL A 39 6.01 4.14 -13.63
N GLU A 40 6.97 5.05 -13.83
CA GLU A 40 8.12 5.11 -12.93
C GLU A 40 7.70 5.37 -11.47
N PRO A 41 8.39 4.76 -10.48
CA PRO A 41 8.24 5.07 -9.08
C PRO A 41 8.31 6.59 -8.82
N PRO A 42 7.42 7.14 -7.98
CA PRO A 42 7.47 8.56 -7.66
C PRO A 42 8.71 8.89 -6.81
N GLU A 43 9.38 10.00 -7.12
CA GLU A 43 10.40 10.57 -6.26
C GLU A 43 9.73 11.33 -5.10
N ILE A 44 9.62 10.68 -3.94
CA ILE A 44 8.97 11.25 -2.76
C ILE A 44 10.02 11.58 -1.69
N PRO A 45 10.12 12.84 -1.23
CA PRO A 45 11.02 13.19 -0.15
C PRO A 45 10.55 12.56 1.17
N ALA A 46 11.50 12.20 2.04
CA ALA A 46 11.22 11.53 3.32
C ALA A 46 10.30 12.34 4.26
N THR A 47 10.20 13.66 4.06
CA THR A 47 9.34 14.57 4.85
C THR A 47 7.89 14.59 4.38
N ASP A 48 7.60 14.09 3.19
CA ASP A 48 6.25 14.09 2.63
C ASP A 48 5.56 12.79 3.01
N SER A 49 4.78 12.82 4.10
CA SER A 49 3.98 11.67 4.51
C SER A 49 2.66 11.66 3.73
N LEU A 50 1.67 12.50 4.05
CA LEU A 50 0.36 12.40 3.40
C LEU A 50 0.14 13.32 2.20
N ASP A 51 0.93 14.36 2.02
CA ASP A 51 0.67 15.37 0.99
C ASP A 51 0.82 14.79 -0.41
N TYR A 52 1.74 13.84 -0.60
CA TYR A 52 1.83 13.04 -1.81
C TYR A 52 0.49 12.40 -2.20
N TYR A 53 -0.14 11.67 -1.28
CA TYR A 53 -1.43 11.01 -1.54
C TYR A 53 -2.54 12.02 -1.81
N ARG A 54 -2.52 13.18 -1.15
CA ARG A 54 -3.49 14.27 -1.43
C ARG A 54 -3.33 14.81 -2.84
N ARG A 55 -2.09 14.98 -3.32
CA ARG A 55 -1.81 15.46 -4.68
C ARG A 55 -2.23 14.48 -5.78
N LEU A 56 -2.46 13.20 -5.48
CA LEU A 56 -3.01 12.25 -6.46
C LEU A 56 -4.41 12.66 -6.96
N GLU A 57 -5.13 13.49 -6.21
CA GLU A 57 -6.42 14.07 -6.65
C GLU A 57 -6.27 14.81 -7.99
N THR A 58 -5.17 15.53 -8.19
CA THR A 58 -4.94 16.35 -9.39
C THR A 58 -4.30 15.58 -10.54
N THR A 59 -3.85 14.34 -10.30
CA THR A 59 -3.39 13.47 -11.39
C THR A 59 -4.60 12.94 -12.16
N PRO A 60 -4.53 12.75 -13.49
CA PRO A 60 -5.67 12.25 -14.26
C PRO A 60 -5.86 10.75 -14.12
N ASP A 61 -4.79 10.00 -13.86
CA ASP A 61 -4.71 8.55 -14.04
C ASP A 61 -4.22 7.79 -12.80
N ARG A 62 -3.75 8.46 -11.75
CA ARG A 62 -3.23 7.83 -10.54
C ARG A 62 -4.14 8.05 -9.33
N ASP A 63 -4.32 7.00 -8.56
CA ASP A 63 -5.04 7.05 -7.28
C ASP A 63 -4.44 6.03 -6.31
N TYR A 64 -5.08 5.91 -5.15
CA TYR A 64 -4.82 4.85 -4.22
C TYR A 64 -6.12 4.31 -3.62
N LEU A 65 -6.08 3.04 -3.22
CA LEU A 65 -7.08 2.43 -2.37
C LEU A 65 -6.60 2.46 -0.93
N ARG A 66 -7.54 2.66 0.00
CA ARG A 66 -7.31 2.49 1.43
C ARG A 66 -7.78 1.10 1.82
N CYS A 67 -6.84 0.15 1.85
CA CYS A 67 -7.09 -1.26 2.06
C CYS A 67 -6.94 -1.65 3.53
N PHE A 68 -7.75 -2.60 3.99
CA PHE A 68 -7.57 -3.19 5.33
C PHE A 68 -6.48 -4.27 5.30
N ILE A 69 -5.69 -4.30 6.37
CA ILE A 69 -4.79 -5.42 6.67
C ILE A 69 -5.63 -6.53 7.27
N LEU A 70 -5.77 -7.63 6.52
CA LEU A 70 -6.56 -8.80 6.93
C LEU A 70 -5.82 -9.66 7.94
N SER A 71 -4.51 -9.76 7.79
CA SER A 71 -3.66 -10.49 8.73
C SER A 71 -2.23 -9.97 8.69
N HIS A 72 -1.51 -10.22 9.78
CA HIS A 72 -0.10 -9.95 9.88
C HIS A 72 0.61 -11.11 10.58
N THR A 73 1.86 -11.33 10.25
CA THR A 73 2.71 -12.31 10.94
C THR A 73 4.12 -11.77 11.01
N ILE A 74 4.72 -11.86 12.19
CA ILE A 74 6.14 -11.57 12.39
C ILE A 74 6.91 -12.87 12.25
N LYS A 75 7.95 -12.88 11.43
CA LYS A 75 8.82 -14.04 11.19
C LYS A 75 10.27 -13.62 11.26
N GLU A 76 11.12 -14.53 11.71
CA GLU A 76 12.57 -14.38 11.56
C GLU A 76 12.99 -15.00 10.22
N SER A 77 13.71 -14.25 9.39
CA SER A 77 14.24 -14.72 8.11
C SER A 77 15.68 -14.25 7.95
N GLY A 78 16.63 -15.17 7.99
CA GLY A 78 18.06 -14.84 7.78
C GLY A 78 18.65 -13.88 8.82
N GLY A 79 18.23 -13.98 10.09
CA GLY A 79 18.69 -13.09 11.17
C GLY A 79 18.07 -11.69 11.13
N LYS A 80 16.97 -11.53 10.39
CA LYS A 80 16.20 -10.30 10.27
C LYS A 80 14.75 -10.57 10.68
N THR A 81 14.16 -9.63 11.40
CA THR A 81 12.73 -9.65 11.70
C THR A 81 11.94 -9.13 10.50
N VAL A 82 10.99 -9.92 10.02
CA VAL A 82 10.14 -9.61 8.87
C VAL A 82 8.68 -9.57 9.30
N LEU A 83 7.98 -8.50 8.96
CA LEU A 83 6.54 -8.36 9.13
C LEU A 83 5.86 -8.66 7.79
N ALA A 84 5.26 -9.84 7.67
CA ALA A 84 4.43 -10.22 6.54
C ALA A 84 2.99 -9.73 6.77
N LEU A 85 2.44 -9.01 5.79
CA LEU A 85 1.11 -8.42 5.84
C LEU A 85 0.28 -8.93 4.67
N VAL A 86 -0.95 -9.34 4.95
CA VAL A 86 -1.94 -9.68 3.92
C VAL A 86 -2.94 -8.54 3.84
N ILE A 87 -3.03 -7.91 2.67
CA ILE A 87 -3.99 -6.84 2.39
C ILE A 87 -4.91 -7.27 1.27
N ALA A 88 -6.16 -6.82 1.33
CA ALA A 88 -7.11 -6.98 0.25
C ALA A 88 -7.67 -5.61 -0.16
N SER A 89 -7.71 -5.37 -1.47
CA SER A 89 -8.50 -4.27 -2.02
C SER A 89 -9.98 -4.58 -1.85
N ASP A 90 -10.74 -3.59 -1.37
CA ASP A 90 -12.20 -3.59 -1.45
C ASP A 90 -12.62 -2.36 -2.26
N GLY A 91 -13.61 -2.56 -3.14
CA GLY A 91 -14.11 -1.53 -4.04
C GLY A 91 -13.43 -1.44 -5.41
N ASP A 92 -14.11 -0.70 -6.29
CA ASP A 92 -13.76 -0.49 -7.70
C ASP A 92 -13.34 0.96 -7.99
N GLU A 93 -13.11 1.77 -6.95
CA GLU A 93 -12.80 3.19 -7.05
C GLU A 93 -11.76 3.61 -5.99
N GLY A 94 -10.80 4.43 -6.40
CA GLY A 94 -9.79 5.03 -5.53
C GLY A 94 -10.36 6.09 -4.60
N VAL A 95 -9.54 6.54 -3.65
CA VAL A 95 -9.93 7.56 -2.67
C VAL A 95 -10.32 8.89 -3.33
N HIS A 96 -9.78 9.18 -4.53
CA HIS A 96 -10.06 10.38 -5.31
C HIS A 96 -11.00 10.16 -6.50
N GLY A 97 -11.72 9.04 -6.52
CA GLY A 97 -12.80 8.84 -7.51
C GLY A 97 -12.36 8.24 -8.84
N LYS A 98 -11.09 7.83 -8.99
CA LYS A 98 -10.65 7.16 -10.22
C LYS A 98 -11.06 5.69 -10.19
N PRO A 99 -11.37 5.08 -11.35
CA PRO A 99 -11.75 3.67 -11.37
C PRO A 99 -10.54 2.78 -11.09
N PHE A 100 -10.74 1.73 -10.32
CA PHE A 100 -9.81 0.63 -10.12
C PHE A 100 -10.36 -0.64 -10.78
N SER A 101 -10.02 -0.87 -12.04
CA SER A 101 -10.60 -1.97 -12.84
C SER A 101 -9.67 -2.46 -13.95
N ALA A 102 -9.89 -3.69 -14.40
CA ALA A 102 -9.17 -4.23 -15.56
C ALA A 102 -9.50 -3.44 -16.84
N THR A 103 -10.74 -2.98 -16.99
CA THR A 103 -11.18 -2.17 -18.15
C THR A 103 -10.43 -0.83 -18.23
N ALA A 104 -10.14 -0.21 -17.07
CA ALA A 104 -9.31 0.99 -16.99
C ALA A 104 -7.80 0.69 -17.16
N GLY A 105 -7.42 -0.59 -17.28
CA GLY A 105 -6.02 -1.01 -17.34
C GLY A 105 -5.27 -0.74 -16.04
N SER A 106 -5.93 -0.83 -14.88
CA SER A 106 -5.33 -0.48 -13.60
C SER A 106 -4.14 -1.37 -13.26
N LYS A 107 -3.02 -0.76 -12.85
CA LYS A 107 -1.80 -1.43 -12.40
C LYS A 107 -1.39 -0.91 -11.03
N VAL A 108 -1.10 -1.82 -10.11
CA VAL A 108 -0.54 -1.49 -8.80
C VAL A 108 0.95 -1.26 -8.94
N TYR A 109 1.39 -0.06 -8.56
CA TYR A 109 2.80 0.33 -8.64
C TYR A 109 3.40 0.68 -7.28
N GLY A 110 2.58 0.84 -6.24
CA GLY A 110 3.05 1.26 -4.93
C GLY A 110 2.20 0.72 -3.79
N LEU A 111 2.83 0.62 -2.64
CA LEU A 111 2.24 0.21 -1.37
C LEU A 111 2.77 1.10 -0.26
N ALA A 112 1.91 1.46 0.68
CA ALA A 112 2.34 2.12 1.90
C ALA A 112 1.64 1.61 3.13
N LEU A 113 2.41 1.50 4.21
CA LEU A 113 1.91 1.06 5.50
C LEU A 113 1.50 2.27 6.34
N CYS A 114 0.27 2.25 6.85
CA CYS A 114 -0.31 3.35 7.61
C CYS A 114 -0.77 2.90 9.01
N ALA A 115 -0.53 3.73 10.01
CA ALA A 115 -1.35 3.74 11.23
C ALA A 115 -2.63 4.49 10.92
N SER A 116 -3.77 3.82 10.99
CA SER A 116 -5.05 4.47 10.78
C SER A 116 -5.41 5.35 11.97
N GLN A 117 -6.08 6.46 11.64
CA GLN A 117 -6.78 7.33 12.57
C GLN A 117 -8.28 7.32 12.24
N THR A 118 -9.10 7.85 13.16
CA THR A 118 -10.54 8.04 12.93
C THR A 118 -10.81 8.84 11.65
N ASN A 119 -9.98 9.83 11.38
CA ASN A 119 -10.00 10.60 10.14
C ASN A 119 -8.83 10.16 9.25
N ARG A 120 -9.14 9.61 8.06
CA ARG A 120 -8.14 9.16 7.08
C ARG A 120 -7.13 10.24 6.67
N ARG A 121 -7.48 11.52 6.84
CA ARG A 121 -6.56 12.64 6.55
C ARG A 121 -5.44 12.78 7.57
N ASP A 122 -5.54 12.06 8.68
CA ASP A 122 -4.59 12.09 9.79
C ASP A 122 -3.82 10.76 9.92
N ASP A 123 -3.98 9.83 8.96
CA ASP A 123 -3.26 8.56 8.92
C ASP A 123 -1.73 8.80 8.93
N ILE A 124 -1.00 7.99 9.70
CA ILE A 124 0.45 8.14 9.85
C ILE A 124 1.14 7.11 8.97
N LEU A 125 1.92 7.56 7.99
CA LEU A 125 2.69 6.66 7.11
C LEU A 125 3.99 6.21 7.77
N PHE A 126 4.20 4.89 7.78
CA PHE A 126 5.39 4.26 8.33
C PHE A 126 6.44 3.92 7.28
N GLY A 127 6.01 3.63 6.06
CA GLY A 127 6.90 3.21 4.99
C GLY A 127 6.16 3.04 3.68
N ARG A 128 6.93 3.05 2.59
CA ARG A 128 6.44 2.85 1.23
C ARG A 128 7.33 1.88 0.48
N HIS A 129 6.74 1.18 -0.45
CA HIS A 129 7.40 0.34 -1.42
C HIS A 129 6.84 0.66 -2.80
N TYR A 130 7.70 0.70 -3.81
CA TYR A 130 7.34 0.91 -5.20
C TYR A 130 7.92 -0.20 -6.05
N TYR A 131 7.10 -0.73 -6.95
CA TYR A 131 7.51 -1.72 -7.95
C TYR A 131 8.22 -1.02 -9.11
N ALA A 132 9.25 -1.66 -9.67
CA ALA A 132 9.79 -1.25 -10.96
C ALA A 132 8.73 -1.41 -12.07
N ILE A 133 8.91 -0.76 -13.22
CA ILE A 133 7.94 -0.79 -14.34
C ILE A 133 7.52 -2.21 -14.73
N ASP A 134 8.48 -3.14 -14.77
CA ASP A 134 8.29 -4.55 -15.14
C ASP A 134 7.78 -5.44 -14.00
N GLU A 135 7.65 -4.89 -12.78
CA GLU A 135 7.17 -5.57 -11.58
C GLU A 135 5.75 -5.13 -11.16
N GLN A 136 5.14 -4.17 -11.88
CA GLN A 136 3.81 -3.68 -11.54
C GLN A 136 2.74 -4.73 -11.77
N LEU A 137 1.75 -4.75 -10.87
CA LEU A 137 0.76 -5.81 -10.84
C LEU A 137 -0.52 -5.37 -11.53
N ASP A 138 -0.89 -6.06 -12.61
CA ASP A 138 -2.17 -5.82 -13.27
C ASP A 138 -3.36 -6.17 -12.38
N LYS A 139 -4.39 -5.33 -12.40
CA LYS A 139 -5.68 -5.64 -11.79
C LYS A 139 -6.38 -6.73 -12.61
N PRO A 140 -6.68 -7.92 -12.02
CA PRO A 140 -7.47 -8.94 -12.71
C PRO A 140 -8.89 -8.46 -13.04
N GLU A 141 -9.47 -9.05 -14.10
CA GLU A 141 -10.82 -8.76 -14.58
C GLU A 141 -11.91 -9.00 -13.52
N ASN A 142 -11.73 -10.02 -12.67
CA ASN A 142 -12.72 -10.43 -11.68
C ASN A 142 -12.15 -10.43 -10.25
N GLY A 143 -12.83 -9.73 -9.35
CA GLY A 143 -12.53 -9.67 -7.91
C GLY A 143 -11.45 -8.65 -7.52
N GLY A 144 -11.24 -8.49 -6.21
CA GLY A 144 -10.16 -7.66 -5.67
C GLY A 144 -8.76 -8.31 -5.82
N ILE A 145 -7.73 -7.52 -5.53
CA ILE A 145 -6.35 -7.99 -5.38
C ILE A 145 -6.10 -8.31 -3.91
N MET A 146 -5.52 -9.47 -3.65
CA MET A 146 -4.92 -9.78 -2.35
C MET A 146 -3.41 -9.83 -2.50
N LEU A 147 -2.69 -9.01 -1.73
CA LEU A 147 -1.24 -8.93 -1.74
C LEU A 147 -0.70 -9.40 -0.41
N THR A 148 0.38 -10.18 -0.48
CA THR A 148 1.24 -10.40 0.68
C THR A 148 2.50 -9.57 0.47
N PHE A 149 2.84 -8.72 1.43
CA PHE A 149 4.08 -7.95 1.40
C PHE A 149 4.85 -8.08 2.70
N GLU A 150 6.18 -8.03 2.60
CA GLU A 150 7.10 -8.33 3.70
C GLU A 150 7.95 -7.11 4.03
N LEU A 151 7.79 -6.58 5.24
CA LEU A 151 8.55 -5.42 5.71
C LEU A 151 9.73 -5.90 6.56
N LEU A 152 10.91 -5.34 6.31
CA LEU A 152 12.07 -5.58 7.13
C LEU A 152 12.04 -4.66 8.36
N ILE A 153 11.97 -5.24 9.55
CA ILE A 153 12.10 -4.52 10.80
C ILE A 153 13.59 -4.51 11.17
N SER A 154 14.18 -3.33 11.29
CA SER A 154 15.60 -3.12 11.63
C SER A 154 15.74 -2.20 12.84
#